data_AF-A0A2M7YHP9-F1
#
_entry.id   AF-A0A2M7YHP9-F1
#
_cell.length_a   1.000
_cell.length_b   1.000
_cell.length_c   1.000
_cell.angle_alpha   90.00
_cell.angle_beta   90.00
_cell.angle_gamma   90.00
#
_symmetry.space_group_name_H-M   'P 1'
#
loop_
_entity.id
_entity.type
_entity.pdbx_description
1 polymer ?
#
loop_
_entity_poly.entity_id
_entity_poly.type
_entity_poly.pdbx_seq_one_letter_code
_entity_poly.pdbx_strand_id
1 'polypeptide(L)'
;MEFLYDGACGVECQARNCQRHYFKERNQSGNFREIMKKPYDSSWNLIKSGRGNLPKSEEVLDKKYQEWKKRDWKQWLEKNLVFPFMVERKEDDDDTYFTDIAKHTPFRLGHKMKVLKLSSEDDLYGIMIKVREGRRVGSAPLCDVEVTPRSDRNFWPVREYVVWFANR
;
A
#
# COMPACT_ATOMS: atom_id res chain seq x y z
N MET A 1 -19.66 -58.43 -18.44
CA MET A 1 -20.11 -57.49 -17.41
C MET A 1 -19.07 -57.51 -16.32
N GLU A 2 -18.09 -56.59 -16.40
CA GLU A 2 -18.02 -55.32 -15.63
C GLU A 2 -17.18 -55.56 -14.37
N PHE A 3 -16.13 -54.82 -14.01
CA PHE A 3 -15.28 -53.80 -14.63
C PHE A 3 -14.02 -53.72 -13.71
N LEU A 4 -12.83 -53.64 -14.34
CA LEU A 4 -11.61 -52.88 -14.01
C LEU A 4 -11.16 -52.68 -12.53
N TYR A 5 -9.86 -52.87 -12.26
CA TYR A 5 -8.92 -51.74 -12.14
C TYR A 5 -7.45 -52.20 -12.12
N ASP A 6 -6.68 -51.65 -13.05
CA ASP A 6 -5.22 -51.69 -13.13
C ASP A 6 -4.57 -50.87 -12.00
N GLY A 7 -3.47 -51.39 -11.47
CA GLY A 7 -2.59 -50.69 -10.52
C GLY A 7 -1.12 -50.93 -10.88
N ALA A 8 -0.55 -50.03 -11.68
CA ALA A 8 0.89 -49.97 -11.96
C ALA A 8 1.50 -48.74 -11.28
N CYS A 9 2.56 -48.95 -10.48
CA CYS A 9 3.59 -47.97 -10.11
C CYS A 9 4.71 -48.76 -9.36
N GLY A 10 6.00 -48.68 -9.64
CA GLY A 10 6.77 -47.91 -10.61
C GLY A 10 8.26 -48.14 -10.32
N VAL A 11 8.89 -48.94 -11.19
CA VAL A 11 10.19 -48.76 -11.86
C VAL A 11 11.33 -48.00 -11.15
N GLU A 12 12.36 -48.77 -10.77
CA GLU A 12 13.77 -48.40 -10.92
C GLU A 12 14.10 -48.24 -12.42
N CYS A 13 14.84 -47.19 -12.81
CA CYS A 13 15.78 -47.29 -13.93
C CYS A 13 16.76 -46.12 -13.94
N GLN A 14 18.04 -46.49 -13.77
CA GLN A 14 19.18 -45.60 -13.91
C GLN A 14 19.49 -45.31 -15.39
N ALA A 15 20.01 -44.10 -15.57
CA ALA A 15 20.45 -43.48 -16.81
C ALA A 15 21.32 -44.35 -17.73
N ARG A 16 21.09 -44.22 -19.05
CA ARG A 16 22.15 -43.90 -20.04
C ARG A 16 21.61 -43.64 -21.46
N ASN A 17 22.22 -42.64 -22.09
CA ASN A 17 22.41 -42.38 -23.54
C ASN A 17 21.21 -42.02 -24.43
N CYS A 18 21.23 -40.80 -24.99
CA CYS A 18 21.58 -40.61 -26.41
C CYS A 18 21.74 -39.13 -26.80
N GLN A 19 22.76 -38.86 -27.62
CA GLN A 19 23.13 -37.55 -28.17
C GLN A 19 22.34 -37.18 -29.44
N ARG A 20 22.37 -35.88 -29.76
CA ARG A 20 22.30 -35.19 -31.08
C ARG A 20 21.01 -34.38 -31.32
N HIS A 21 21.15 -33.05 -31.44
CA HIS A 21 21.27 -32.36 -32.74
C HIS A 21 21.28 -30.83 -32.53
N TYR A 22 22.25 -30.18 -33.16
CA TYR A 22 22.35 -28.72 -33.27
C TYR A 22 21.21 -28.17 -34.15
N PHE A 23 20.51 -27.13 -33.68
CA PHE A 23 19.83 -26.15 -34.53
C PHE A 23 19.97 -24.76 -33.91
N LYS A 24 20.76 -23.90 -34.55
CA LYS A 24 20.73 -22.44 -34.34
C LYS A 24 19.37 -21.93 -34.82
N GLU A 25 18.76 -20.98 -34.11
CA GLU A 25 18.43 -19.66 -34.68
C GLU A 25 17.69 -18.71 -33.71
N ARG A 26 18.19 -17.47 -33.71
CA ARG A 26 17.52 -16.16 -33.65
C ARG A 26 16.78 -15.71 -32.38
N ASN A 27 17.37 -14.67 -31.78
CA ASN A 27 16.77 -13.37 -31.44
C ASN A 27 15.28 -13.36 -31.11
N GLN A 28 15.00 -13.15 -29.82
CA GLN A 28 14.17 -12.02 -29.39
C GLN A 28 14.67 -11.59 -28.01
N SER A 29 15.49 -10.54 -28.01
CA SER A 29 15.71 -9.66 -26.87
C SER A 29 14.39 -8.99 -26.49
N GLY A 30 13.49 -9.76 -25.89
CA GLY A 30 12.24 -9.29 -25.31
C GLY A 30 12.53 -8.58 -24.00
N ASN A 31 12.81 -7.29 -24.11
CA ASN A 31 12.50 -6.21 -23.17
C ASN A 31 12.24 -6.57 -21.68
N PHE A 32 13.15 -7.28 -21.01
CA PHE A 32 13.10 -7.50 -19.55
C PHE A 32 13.31 -6.22 -18.72
N ARG A 33 13.35 -5.03 -19.36
CA ARG A 33 13.52 -3.71 -18.74
C ARG A 33 12.32 -2.77 -18.93
N GLU A 34 11.22 -3.21 -19.55
CA GLU A 34 9.88 -2.68 -19.29
C GLU A 34 9.36 -3.43 -18.07
N ILE A 35 9.30 -2.92 -16.85
CA ILE A 35 8.80 -1.63 -16.39
C ILE A 35 9.61 -1.36 -15.11
N MET A 36 10.71 -0.61 -15.20
CA MET A 36 11.13 0.12 -14.01
C MET A 36 9.98 1.08 -13.72
N LYS A 37 9.08 0.71 -12.78
CA LYS A 37 8.09 1.63 -12.24
C LYS A 37 8.86 2.90 -11.93
N LYS A 38 8.57 3.98 -12.66
CA LYS A 38 9.23 5.26 -12.40
C LYS A 38 9.15 5.50 -10.89
N PRO A 39 10.27 5.85 -10.23
CA PRO A 39 10.23 6.13 -8.81
C PRO A 39 9.17 7.20 -8.57
N TYR A 40 8.35 7.01 -7.53
CA TYR A 40 7.29 7.95 -7.22
C TYR A 40 7.89 9.34 -7.01
N ASP A 41 7.33 10.35 -7.67
CA ASP A 41 7.79 11.73 -7.49
C ASP A 41 7.34 12.24 -6.12
N SER A 42 8.23 12.13 -5.15
CA SER A 42 8.07 12.63 -3.79
C SER A 42 8.79 13.96 -3.56
N SER A 43 9.09 14.72 -4.61
CA SER A 43 9.81 16.00 -4.53
C SER A 43 9.07 17.06 -3.68
N TRP A 44 7.74 16.94 -3.60
CA TRP A 44 6.85 17.77 -2.80
C TRP A 44 6.89 17.44 -1.29
N ASN A 45 7.38 16.26 -0.90
CA ASN A 45 7.33 15.85 0.50
C ASN A 45 8.36 16.62 1.36
N LEU A 46 7.94 16.97 2.58
CA LEU A 46 8.76 17.73 3.54
C LEU A 46 10.03 16.97 3.91
N ILE A 47 11.17 17.67 3.91
CA ILE A 47 12.45 17.15 4.38
C ILE A 47 12.70 17.71 5.76
N LYS A 48 13.06 16.85 6.71
CA LYS A 48 13.57 17.29 8.02
C LYS A 48 14.85 18.06 7.79
N SER A 49 14.79 19.38 7.90
CA SER A 49 15.94 20.27 7.85
C SER A 49 16.13 20.94 9.22
N GLY A 50 17.33 21.48 9.49
CA GLY A 50 17.58 22.27 10.69
C GLY A 50 16.71 23.54 10.82
N ARG A 51 15.94 23.90 9.78
CA ARG A 51 14.99 25.03 9.74
C ARG A 51 13.53 24.59 9.84
N GLY A 52 13.27 23.31 10.15
CA GLY A 52 11.92 22.72 10.19
C GLY A 52 11.63 21.77 9.03
N ASN A 53 10.40 21.25 9.00
CA ASN A 53 9.89 20.37 7.95
C ASN A 53 9.45 21.22 6.75
N LEU A 54 10.39 21.58 5.87
CA LEU A 54 10.11 22.42 4.69
C LEU A 54 10.25 21.59 3.39
N PRO A 55 9.45 21.87 2.35
CA PRO A 55 9.64 21.28 1.03
C PRO A 55 10.97 21.75 0.44
N LYS A 56 11.49 21.03 -0.56
CA LYS A 56 12.72 21.44 -1.28
C LYS A 56 12.55 22.80 -1.99
N SER A 57 11.32 23.13 -2.39
CA SER A 57 10.96 24.35 -3.08
C SER A 57 9.48 24.65 -2.84
N GLU A 58 9.16 25.87 -2.46
CA GLU A 58 7.78 26.35 -2.29
C GLU A 58 6.99 26.23 -3.59
N GLU A 59 7.60 26.59 -4.73
CA GLU A 59 6.96 26.47 -6.06
C GLU A 59 6.53 25.03 -6.43
N VAL A 60 7.27 24.01 -5.97
CA VAL A 60 6.94 22.59 -6.25
C VAL A 60 5.73 22.18 -5.42
N LEU A 61 5.68 22.63 -4.16
CA LEU A 61 4.55 22.39 -3.29
C LEU A 61 3.30 23.12 -3.80
N ASP A 62 3.42 24.38 -4.21
CA ASP A 62 2.31 25.17 -4.75
C ASP A 62 1.69 24.52 -5.99
N LYS A 63 2.53 24.13 -6.95
CA LYS A 63 2.07 23.42 -8.16
C LYS A 63 1.33 22.13 -7.79
N LYS A 64 1.86 21.38 -6.82
CA LYS A 64 1.24 20.13 -6.35
C LYS A 64 -0.09 20.40 -5.63
N TYR A 65 -0.16 21.45 -4.82
CA TYR A 65 -1.36 21.84 -4.11
C TYR A 65 -2.48 22.28 -5.06
N GLN A 66 -2.15 22.98 -6.16
CA GLN A 66 -3.13 23.29 -7.21
C GLN A 66 -3.66 22.04 -7.92
N GLU A 67 -2.85 20.99 -8.08
CA GLU A 67 -3.29 19.69 -8.59
C GLU A 67 -4.25 19.03 -7.58
N TRP A 68 -3.86 18.98 -6.32
CA TRP A 68 -4.65 18.39 -5.23
C TRP A 68 -6.00 19.08 -5.03
N LYS A 69 -6.07 20.41 -5.15
CA LYS A 69 -7.31 21.17 -4.99
C LYS A 69 -8.40 20.80 -6.01
N LYS A 70 -8.01 20.34 -7.20
CA LYS A 70 -8.94 19.95 -8.28
C LYS A 70 -9.25 18.45 -8.27
N ARG A 71 -8.64 17.69 -7.38
CA ARG A 71 -8.71 16.23 -7.37
C ARG A 71 -9.91 15.75 -6.57
N ASP A 72 -10.67 14.83 -7.15
CA ASP A 72 -11.60 13.98 -6.39
C ASP A 72 -10.76 12.94 -5.64
N TRP A 73 -10.52 13.20 -4.35
CA TRP A 73 -9.62 12.40 -3.53
C TRP A 73 -10.11 10.97 -3.36
N LYS A 74 -11.40 10.76 -3.11
CA LYS A 74 -11.94 9.42 -2.91
C LYS A 74 -11.78 8.58 -4.17
N GLN A 75 -12.25 9.09 -5.31
CA GLN A 75 -12.12 8.36 -6.58
C GLN A 75 -10.66 8.12 -6.97
N TRP A 76 -9.79 9.09 -6.74
CA TRP A 76 -8.37 8.94 -7.04
C TRP A 76 -7.72 7.88 -6.15
N LEU A 77 -8.00 7.87 -4.85
CA LEU A 77 -7.48 6.87 -3.91
C LEU A 77 -8.01 5.47 -4.22
N GLU A 78 -9.30 5.31 -4.56
CA GLU A 78 -9.86 4.02 -4.96
C GLU A 78 -9.15 3.42 -6.18
N LYS A 79 -8.69 4.26 -7.11
CA LYS A 79 -7.95 3.84 -8.31
C LYS A 79 -6.47 3.54 -8.04
N ASN A 80 -5.85 4.20 -7.05
CA ASN A 80 -4.41 4.16 -6.81
C ASN A 80 -3.99 3.25 -5.65
N LEU A 81 -4.89 2.98 -4.71
CA LEU A 81 -4.62 2.11 -3.57
C LEU A 81 -4.85 0.64 -3.93
N VAL A 82 -3.97 -0.21 -3.40
CA VAL A 82 -4.11 -1.67 -3.49
C VAL A 82 -4.44 -2.21 -2.11
N PHE A 83 -5.65 -2.75 -1.97
CA PHE A 83 -6.10 -3.37 -0.72
C PHE A 83 -5.84 -4.89 -0.73
N PRO A 84 -5.61 -5.49 0.45
CA PRO A 84 -5.43 -4.84 1.75
C PRO A 84 -3.98 -4.38 1.97
N PHE A 85 -3.77 -3.35 2.81
CA PHE A 85 -2.44 -2.89 3.21
C PHE A 85 -2.35 -2.56 4.69
N MET A 86 -1.13 -2.43 5.22
CA MET A 86 -0.89 -2.20 6.64
C MET A 86 -0.65 -0.72 6.93
N VAL A 87 -1.24 -0.24 8.01
CA VAL A 87 -1.05 1.13 8.52
C VAL A 87 -0.84 1.12 10.02
N GLU A 88 -0.30 2.21 10.54
CA GLU A 88 -0.19 2.53 11.96
C GLU A 88 -0.96 3.83 12.26
N ARG A 89 -1.74 3.87 13.33
CA ARG A 89 -2.42 5.10 13.77
C ARG A 89 -1.38 6.08 14.34
N LYS A 90 -1.32 7.30 13.81
CA LYS A 90 -0.39 8.37 14.20
C LYS A 90 -1.04 9.54 14.92
N GLU A 91 -2.34 9.71 14.77
CA GLU A 91 -3.13 10.75 15.44
C GLU A 91 -4.44 10.13 15.96
N ASP A 92 -4.97 10.59 17.09
CA ASP A 92 -6.24 10.14 17.67
C ASP A 92 -6.79 11.28 18.55
N ASP A 93 -7.95 11.82 18.22
CA ASP A 93 -8.57 12.99 18.90
C ASP A 93 -9.27 12.63 20.22
N ASP A 94 -9.12 11.40 20.70
CA ASP A 94 -9.79 10.96 21.92
C ASP A 94 -8.98 11.30 23.18
N ASP A 95 -9.48 12.30 23.91
CA ASP A 95 -8.95 12.79 25.19
C ASP A 95 -8.88 11.72 26.29
N THR A 96 -9.50 10.54 26.11
CA THR A 96 -9.37 9.40 27.04
C THR A 96 -7.99 8.72 27.01
N TYR A 97 -7.06 9.22 26.19
CA TYR A 97 -5.67 8.76 26.04
C TYR A 97 -4.91 8.61 27.37
N PHE A 98 -5.29 9.36 28.42
CA PHE A 98 -4.61 9.34 29.71
C PHE A 98 -5.01 8.17 30.64
N THR A 99 -5.84 7.23 30.19
CA THR A 99 -6.22 6.05 30.98
C THR A 99 -5.51 4.79 30.49
N ASP A 100 -5.11 3.90 31.40
CA ASP A 100 -4.46 2.63 31.04
C ASP A 100 -5.36 1.71 30.20
N ILE A 101 -6.68 1.93 30.24
CA ILE A 101 -7.69 1.19 29.46
C ILE A 101 -7.65 1.62 27.98
N ALA A 102 -7.40 2.89 27.69
CA ALA A 102 -7.39 3.42 26.34
C ALA A 102 -6.28 2.79 25.48
N LYS A 103 -5.09 2.54 26.05
CA LYS A 103 -3.95 1.92 25.36
C LYS A 103 -4.20 0.49 24.83
N HIS A 104 -5.17 -0.22 25.39
CA HIS A 104 -5.48 -1.60 24.98
C HIS A 104 -6.73 -1.69 24.09
N THR A 105 -7.37 -0.55 23.82
CA THR A 105 -8.52 -0.49 22.93
C THR A 105 -8.03 -0.56 21.48
N PRO A 106 -8.65 -1.37 20.60
CA PRO A 106 -8.25 -1.46 19.20
C PRO A 106 -8.31 -0.13 18.46
N PHE A 107 -7.51 -0.01 17.40
CA PHE A 107 -7.50 1.12 16.47
C PHE A 107 -7.01 2.46 17.05
N ARG A 108 -6.43 2.43 18.24
CA ARG A 108 -5.88 3.58 18.96
C ARG A 108 -4.51 3.99 18.44
N LEU A 109 -4.04 5.14 18.91
CA LEU A 109 -2.70 5.65 18.61
C LEU A 109 -1.61 4.57 18.78
N GLY A 110 -0.76 4.43 17.77
CA GLY A 110 0.33 3.44 17.71
C GLY A 110 -0.10 2.03 17.28
N HIS A 111 -1.40 1.74 17.19
CA HIS A 111 -1.86 0.42 16.76
C HIS A 111 -1.63 0.20 15.27
N LYS A 112 -1.23 -1.03 14.93
CA LYS A 112 -1.10 -1.48 13.55
C LYS A 112 -2.35 -2.21 13.10
N MET A 113 -2.90 -1.79 11.98
CA MET A 113 -4.15 -2.31 11.46
C MET A 113 -4.09 -2.52 9.95
N LYS A 114 -4.88 -3.47 9.47
CA LYS A 114 -5.01 -3.80 8.06
C LYS A 114 -6.17 -3.03 7.46
N VAL A 115 -5.88 -2.17 6.50
CA VAL A 115 -6.89 -1.44 5.72
C VAL A 115 -7.51 -2.39 4.70
N LEU A 116 -8.83 -2.50 4.73
CA LEU A 116 -9.60 -3.40 3.86
C LEU A 116 -10.18 -2.68 2.65
N LYS A 117 -10.66 -1.44 2.83
CA LYS A 117 -11.22 -0.58 1.79
C LYS A 117 -11.43 0.84 2.30
N LEU A 118 -11.62 1.78 1.39
CA LEU A 118 -12.24 3.07 1.72
C LEU A 118 -13.72 2.87 2.08
N SER A 119 -14.27 3.78 2.87
CA SER A 119 -15.64 3.73 3.36
C SER A 119 -16.42 4.98 2.95
N SER A 120 -16.78 5.82 3.92
CA SER A 120 -17.51 7.07 3.74
C SER A 120 -16.54 8.24 3.75
N GLU A 121 -17.04 9.39 3.27
CA GLU A 121 -16.44 10.69 3.58
C GLU A 121 -17.21 11.27 4.77
N ASP A 122 -16.47 11.90 5.66
CA ASP A 122 -16.94 12.63 6.82
C ASP A 122 -16.42 14.07 6.70
N ASP A 123 -17.25 15.04 7.07
CA ASP A 123 -16.90 16.46 6.89
C ASP A 123 -15.72 16.86 7.80
N LEU A 124 -15.68 16.32 9.02
CA LEU A 124 -14.65 16.61 10.02
C LEU A 124 -13.41 15.75 9.82
N TYR A 125 -13.59 14.45 9.62
CA TYR A 125 -12.51 13.46 9.59
C TYR A 125 -12.06 13.05 8.17
N GLY A 126 -12.70 13.58 7.14
CA GLY A 126 -12.37 13.26 5.76
C GLY A 126 -12.72 11.82 5.37
N ILE A 127 -11.84 11.16 4.62
CA ILE A 127 -12.08 9.82 4.11
C ILE A 127 -11.87 8.80 5.24
N MET A 128 -12.93 8.05 5.54
CA MET A 128 -12.88 6.96 6.49
C MET A 128 -12.43 5.66 5.83
N ILE A 129 -11.64 4.87 6.54
CA ILE A 129 -11.17 3.54 6.11
C ILE A 129 -11.72 2.42 6.98
N LYS A 130 -12.14 1.34 6.33
CA LYS A 130 -12.50 0.11 7.04
C LYS A 130 -11.22 -0.66 7.38
N VAL A 131 -11.01 -0.92 8.67
CA VAL A 131 -9.77 -1.49 9.20
C VAL A 131 -10.01 -2.77 9.98
N ARG A 132 -8.98 -3.61 10.09
CA ARG A 132 -8.99 -4.84 10.88
C ARG A 132 -7.74 -4.93 11.75
N GLU A 133 -7.94 -5.23 13.03
CA GLU A 133 -6.90 -5.54 14.01
C GLU A 133 -7.25 -6.88 14.67
N GLY A 134 -6.45 -7.91 14.38
CA GLY A 134 -6.79 -9.29 14.75
C GLY A 134 -8.15 -9.72 14.20
N ARG A 135 -9.08 -10.08 15.10
CA ARG A 135 -10.46 -10.48 14.77
C ARG A 135 -11.44 -9.31 14.74
N ARG A 136 -11.02 -8.10 15.13
CA ARG A 136 -11.89 -6.93 15.28
C ARG A 136 -11.87 -6.11 13.99
N VAL A 137 -13.03 -5.60 13.60
CA VAL A 137 -13.20 -4.73 12.43
C VAL A 137 -13.75 -3.41 12.90
N GLY A 138 -13.21 -2.31 12.38
CA GLY A 138 -13.59 -0.96 12.78
C GLY A 138 -13.44 0.04 11.64
N SER A 139 -13.45 1.30 12.01
CA SER A 139 -13.23 2.44 11.12
C SER A 139 -12.18 3.36 11.72
N ALA A 140 -11.38 4.00 10.88
CA ALA A 140 -10.44 5.04 11.27
C ALA A 140 -10.40 6.13 10.18
N PRO A 141 -10.08 7.39 10.51
CA PRO A 141 -9.79 8.42 9.52
C PRO A 141 -8.51 8.09 8.75
N LEU A 142 -8.51 8.32 7.43
CA LEU A 142 -7.32 8.12 6.61
C LEU A 142 -6.24 9.18 6.90
N CYS A 143 -6.63 10.37 7.35
CA CYS A 143 -5.70 11.44 7.74
C CYS A 143 -4.84 11.06 8.96
N ASP A 144 -5.34 10.16 9.80
CA ASP A 144 -4.72 9.83 11.08
C ASP A 144 -3.75 8.64 11.02
N VAL A 145 -3.52 8.07 9.84
CA VAL A 145 -2.75 6.83 9.69
C VAL A 145 -1.56 7.00 8.76
N GLU A 146 -0.50 6.23 9.04
CA GLU A 146 0.67 6.12 8.17
C GLU A 146 0.84 4.68 7.67
N VAL A 147 1.10 4.52 6.37
CA VAL A 147 1.34 3.20 5.78
C VAL A 147 2.67 2.63 6.27
N THR A 148 2.66 1.37 6.69
CA THR A 148 3.85 0.65 7.14
C THR A 148 3.98 -0.69 6.43
N PRO A 149 5.16 -1.05 5.88
CA PRO A 149 6.39 -0.26 5.79
C PRO A 149 6.31 0.84 4.73
N ARG A 150 7.21 1.83 4.81
CA ARG A 150 7.30 2.93 3.83
C ARG A 150 7.60 2.50 2.39
N SER A 151 8.13 1.29 2.21
CA SER A 151 8.34 0.68 0.89
C SER A 151 7.04 0.21 0.22
N ASP A 152 5.92 0.18 0.94
CA ASP A 152 4.62 -0.16 0.37
C ASP A 152 4.21 0.87 -0.69
N ARG A 153 3.66 0.39 -1.79
CA ARG A 153 3.22 1.22 -2.92
C ARG A 153 2.13 2.23 -2.54
N ASN A 154 1.36 1.95 -1.48
CA ASN A 154 0.29 2.80 -0.98
C ASN A 154 0.83 3.95 -0.11
N PHE A 155 2.11 3.90 0.30
CA PHE A 155 2.68 4.91 1.18
C PHE A 155 2.51 6.32 0.62
N TRP A 156 2.91 6.52 -0.63
CA TRP A 156 2.87 7.86 -1.21
C TRP A 156 1.46 8.36 -1.53
N PRO A 157 0.55 7.56 -2.14
CA PRO A 157 -0.84 7.98 -2.30
C PRO A 157 -1.53 8.38 -0.99
N VAL A 158 -1.32 7.61 0.09
CA VAL A 158 -1.86 7.96 1.41
C VAL A 158 -1.19 9.23 1.95
N ARG A 159 0.14 9.36 1.82
CA ARG A 159 0.87 10.54 2.29
C ARG A 159 0.43 11.82 1.58
N GLU A 160 0.16 11.77 0.27
CA GLU A 160 -0.39 12.92 -0.47
C GLU A 160 -1.72 13.38 0.13
N TYR A 161 -2.61 12.43 0.42
CA TYR A 161 -3.90 12.73 1.03
C TYR A 161 -3.75 13.36 2.42
N VAL A 162 -2.94 12.76 3.30
CA VAL A 162 -2.70 13.27 4.66
C VAL A 162 -2.17 14.70 4.63
N VAL A 163 -1.19 14.98 3.74
CA VAL A 163 -0.61 16.32 3.64
C VAL A 163 -1.61 17.32 3.08
N TRP A 164 -2.36 16.97 2.04
CA TRP A 164 -3.40 17.85 1.52
C TRP A 164 -4.47 18.14 2.58
N PHE A 165 -4.95 17.12 3.29
CA PHE A 165 -6.02 17.25 4.28
C PHE A 165 -5.63 18.19 5.43
N ALA A 166 -4.38 18.11 5.89
CA ALA A 166 -3.87 19.01 6.92
C ALA A 166 -3.71 20.48 6.46
N ASN A 167 -3.74 20.75 5.16
CA ASN A 167 -3.55 22.08 4.58
C ASN A 167 -4.81 22.61 3.86
N ARG A 168 -5.95 21.93 3.97
CA ARG A 168 -7.19 22.32 3.27
C ARG A 168 -7.93 23.46 3.97
#